data_AF-A0A961SXN9-F1
#
_entry.id   AF-A0A961SXN9-F1
#
_cell.length_a   1.000
_cell.length_b   1.000
_cell.length_c   1.000
_cell.angle_alpha   90.00
_cell.angle_beta   90.00
_cell.angle_gamma   90.00
#
_symmetry.space_group_name_H-M   'P 1'
#
loop_
_entity.id
_entity.type
_entity.pdbx_description
1 polymer ?
#
loop_
_entity_poly.entity_id
_entity_poly.type
_entity_poly.pdbx_seq_one_letter_code
_entity_poly.pdbx_strand_id
1 'polypeptide(L)'
;MAIEITDSKELEAWLQDKPKEWSALIAHRVALRVCPLMRTEWLSDRPVERKQGLTLAVLRANLFSEASKTWPTTEINSARGAATAVLSKYSRDGRVFSASALFATLRTADVPAAAKAAAVAADNAADPAPAAVWNSISTDLQLLEDKGLEALRTAPIWHSEQPDWFSTNWIGLKDALLKDNPNWQVWIDFLQRRFLGKRSLFDLASDSEKEIIDAIVKEGEQFWDRDAHVVNADLVARIEERRGAKETFFKDGNEDRVNPEQISEPEAQKSATLRFANDANDQIVIDENASSIGLLSDQAAQERHSEVLRQCNRLVGAFDPNERGANAARELVEDVELYRNSLGTSASEAKPDFLVPRGDALREYYKAQKNKDEFSDLPTLSDKFLLGLDRLIKAHNQYVNLDPQLSARDEGLLGPDATKLLVDPEGGQKVVADAVRTGAANAEIETATAIEAKVAPSNPDPNNRISRRYSEAIKNLARQVLGNALSFARLAWHHKGKVGTAGAGLLGAAKWALAHEAWLLETFANNPGMRKLIEQLLAFLKTLPL
;
A
#
# COMPACT_ATOMS: atom_id res chain seq x y z
N MET A 1 -5.34 2.04 33.50
CA MET A 1 -5.35 0.66 32.96
C MET A 1 -5.77 0.80 31.51
N ALA A 2 -5.18 0.05 30.58
CA ALA A 2 -5.62 0.10 29.19
C ALA A 2 -7.03 -0.49 29.08
N ILE A 3 -7.94 0.17 28.36
CA ILE A 3 -9.24 -0.39 28.02
C ILE A 3 -9.03 -1.52 27.01
N GLU A 4 -9.49 -2.72 27.35
CA GLU A 4 -9.47 -3.90 26.48
C GLU A 4 -10.91 -4.38 26.27
N ILE A 5 -11.37 -4.36 25.02
CA ILE A 5 -12.68 -4.80 24.58
C ILE A 5 -12.48 -5.79 23.43
N THR A 6 -13.00 -7.00 23.62
CA THR A 6 -12.80 -8.14 22.71
C THR A 6 -14.07 -8.60 22.03
N ASP A 7 -15.23 -8.16 22.51
CA ASP A 7 -16.52 -8.48 21.93
C ASP A 7 -17.57 -7.36 22.03
N SER A 8 -18.70 -7.57 21.37
CA SER A 8 -19.80 -6.62 21.31
C SER A 8 -20.52 -6.41 22.65
N LYS A 9 -20.57 -7.41 23.54
CA LYS A 9 -21.21 -7.27 24.86
C LYS A 9 -20.37 -6.40 25.78
N GLU A 10 -19.05 -6.58 25.74
CA GLU A 10 -18.10 -5.74 26.47
C GLU A 10 -18.19 -4.29 25.99
N LEU A 11 -18.24 -4.05 24.67
CA LEU A 11 -18.42 -2.72 24.10
C LEU A 11 -19.75 -2.08 24.54
N GLU A 12 -20.86 -2.83 24.49
CA GLU A 12 -22.17 -2.36 24.92
C GLU A 12 -22.14 -1.95 26.40
N ALA A 13 -21.64 -2.83 27.26
CA ALA A 13 -21.53 -2.59 28.70
C ALA A 13 -20.68 -1.35 29.00
N TRP A 14 -19.57 -1.16 28.30
CA TRP A 14 -18.70 0.00 28.48
C TRP A 14 -19.35 1.31 28.03
N LEU A 15 -20.19 1.29 26.98
CA LEU A 15 -20.87 2.49 26.44
C LEU A 15 -22.15 2.86 27.20
N GLN A 16 -22.75 1.95 27.97
CA GLN A 16 -24.05 2.16 28.64
C GLN A 16 -24.06 3.34 29.63
N ASP A 17 -22.92 3.66 30.25
CA ASP A 17 -22.79 4.76 31.21
C ASP A 17 -22.10 6.01 30.61
N LYS A 18 -21.84 6.02 29.30
CA LYS A 18 -21.14 7.11 28.59
C LYS A 18 -22.12 8.07 27.91
N PRO A 19 -21.67 9.30 27.55
CA PRO A 19 -22.48 10.21 26.74
C PRO A 19 -22.86 9.57 25.40
N LYS A 20 -24.09 9.81 24.93
CA LYS A 20 -24.60 9.25 23.65
C LYS A 20 -23.73 9.59 22.44
N GLU A 21 -23.02 10.72 22.49
CA GLU A 21 -22.09 11.16 21.47
C GLU A 21 -20.92 10.20 21.30
N TRP A 22 -20.53 9.48 22.36
CA TRP A 22 -19.46 8.48 22.33
C TRP A 22 -19.90 7.27 21.52
N SER A 23 -21.06 6.70 21.83
CA SER A 23 -21.65 5.59 21.06
C SER A 23 -21.83 5.95 19.59
N ALA A 24 -22.28 7.18 19.31
CA ALA A 24 -22.38 7.67 17.95
C ALA A 24 -21.01 7.79 17.25
N LEU A 25 -19.98 8.33 17.91
CA LEU A 25 -18.67 8.44 17.27
C LEU A 25 -18.04 7.06 17.00
N ILE A 26 -18.13 6.12 17.95
CA ILE A 26 -17.60 4.77 17.81
C ILE A 26 -18.30 4.02 16.67
N ALA A 27 -19.62 4.04 16.63
CA ALA A 27 -20.38 3.39 15.58
C ALA A 27 -20.09 3.98 14.19
N HIS A 28 -19.85 5.29 14.08
CA HIS A 28 -19.40 5.89 12.81
C HIS A 28 -18.08 5.30 12.34
N ARG A 29 -17.09 5.26 13.24
CA ARG A 29 -15.73 4.81 12.92
C ARG A 29 -15.73 3.33 12.54
N VAL A 30 -16.54 2.53 13.22
CA VAL A 30 -16.81 1.13 12.86
C VAL A 30 -17.44 1.03 11.47
N ALA A 31 -18.45 1.85 11.15
CA ALA A 31 -19.07 1.86 9.82
C ALA A 31 -18.04 2.23 8.73
N LEU A 32 -17.17 3.21 8.98
CA LEU A 32 -16.09 3.57 8.06
C LEU A 32 -15.09 2.44 7.85
N ARG A 33 -14.75 1.67 8.89
CA ARG A 33 -13.83 0.52 8.78
C ARG A 33 -14.37 -0.57 7.85
N VAL A 34 -15.69 -0.73 7.73
CA VAL A 34 -16.30 -1.73 6.83
C VAL A 34 -16.70 -1.19 5.47
N CYS A 35 -16.66 0.12 5.24
CA CYS A 35 -17.01 0.71 3.94
C CYS A 35 -16.32 0.03 2.74
N PRO A 36 -15.02 -0.33 2.79
CA PRO A 36 -14.37 -1.04 1.67
C PRO A 36 -15.03 -2.37 1.28
N LEU A 37 -15.72 -3.03 2.19
CA LEU A 37 -16.43 -4.29 1.90
C LEU A 37 -17.62 -4.11 0.96
N MET A 38 -18.06 -2.87 0.66
CA MET A 38 -18.98 -2.60 -0.44
C MET A 38 -18.46 -3.18 -1.77
N ARG A 39 -17.14 -3.39 -1.91
CA ARG A 39 -16.54 -4.12 -3.03
C ARG A 39 -17.22 -5.46 -3.30
N THR A 40 -17.61 -6.19 -2.26
CA THR A 40 -18.27 -7.50 -2.41
C THR A 40 -19.57 -7.40 -3.20
N GLU A 41 -20.34 -6.32 -3.02
CA GLU A 41 -21.53 -6.07 -3.83
C GLU A 41 -21.20 -5.69 -5.26
N TRP A 42 -20.15 -4.90 -5.47
CA TRP A 42 -19.69 -4.54 -6.81
C TRP A 42 -19.23 -5.76 -7.63
N LEU A 43 -18.67 -6.77 -6.95
CA LEU A 43 -18.28 -8.05 -7.54
C LEU A 43 -19.44 -9.03 -7.76
N SER A 44 -20.62 -8.78 -7.20
CA SER A 44 -21.78 -9.66 -7.39
C SER A 44 -22.39 -9.54 -8.79
N ASP A 45 -23.21 -10.50 -9.20
CA ASP A 45 -23.96 -10.44 -10.47
C ASP A 45 -25.21 -9.56 -10.41
N ARG A 46 -25.36 -8.75 -9.35
CA ARG A 46 -26.53 -7.87 -9.19
C ARG A 46 -26.55 -6.76 -10.26
N PRO A 47 -27.75 -6.23 -10.61
CA PRO A 47 -27.85 -5.11 -11.54
C PRO A 47 -27.05 -3.90 -11.08
N VAL A 48 -26.48 -3.16 -12.04
CA VAL A 48 -25.62 -2.00 -11.78
C VAL A 48 -26.36 -0.91 -11.01
N GLU A 49 -27.63 -0.66 -11.35
CA GLU A 49 -28.48 0.34 -10.70
C GLU A 49 -28.65 0.04 -9.21
N ARG A 50 -28.75 -1.24 -8.87
CA ARG A 50 -28.83 -1.68 -7.47
C ARG A 50 -27.51 -1.47 -6.74
N LYS A 51 -26.38 -1.80 -7.36
CA LYS A 51 -25.04 -1.58 -6.79
C LYS A 51 -24.83 -0.09 -6.52
N GLN A 52 -25.15 0.75 -7.49
CA GLN A 52 -25.02 2.20 -7.42
C GLN A 52 -25.94 2.80 -6.35
N GLY A 53 -27.23 2.45 -6.36
CA GLY A 53 -28.21 2.95 -5.39
C GLY A 53 -27.84 2.58 -3.94
N LEU A 54 -27.39 1.34 -3.73
CA LEU A 54 -26.89 0.90 -2.42
C LEU A 54 -25.63 1.65 -1.99
N THR A 55 -24.65 1.78 -2.89
CA THR A 55 -23.41 2.50 -2.62
C THR A 55 -23.68 3.95 -2.25
N LEU A 56 -24.52 4.64 -3.02
CA LEU A 56 -24.91 6.01 -2.77
C LEU A 56 -25.64 6.16 -1.43
N ALA A 57 -26.52 5.22 -1.08
CA ALA A 57 -27.21 5.24 0.21
C ALA A 57 -26.24 5.11 1.41
N VAL A 58 -25.24 4.21 1.32
CA VAL A 58 -24.21 4.06 2.36
C VAL A 58 -23.37 5.33 2.49
N LEU A 59 -22.93 5.89 1.37
CA LEU A 59 -22.09 7.09 1.34
C LEU A 59 -22.84 8.32 1.86
N ARG A 60 -24.10 8.50 1.44
CA ARG A 60 -25.01 9.54 1.94
C ARG A 60 -25.19 9.43 3.46
N ALA A 61 -25.44 8.23 3.98
CA ALA A 61 -25.60 8.03 5.42
C ALA A 61 -24.33 8.37 6.21
N ASN A 62 -23.15 7.99 5.70
CA ASN A 62 -21.88 8.35 6.31
C ASN A 62 -21.63 9.86 6.29
N LEU A 63 -21.88 10.52 5.15
CA LEU A 63 -21.73 11.97 4.99
C LEU A 63 -22.61 12.73 5.98
N PHE A 64 -23.92 12.43 6.00
CA PHE A 64 -24.86 13.13 6.87
C PHE A 64 -24.60 12.87 8.33
N SER A 65 -24.15 11.67 8.67
CA SER A 65 -23.80 11.42 10.04
C SER A 65 -22.54 12.17 10.47
N GLU A 66 -21.57 12.38 9.59
CA GLU A 66 -20.41 13.21 9.89
C GLU A 66 -20.80 14.68 9.99
N ALA A 67 -21.60 15.18 9.03
CA ALA A 67 -22.16 16.51 9.05
C ALA A 67 -22.92 16.79 10.36
N SER A 68 -23.73 15.85 10.86
CA SER A 68 -24.52 16.02 12.09
C SER A 68 -23.67 16.24 13.35
N LYS A 69 -22.40 15.81 13.34
CA LYS A 69 -21.47 16.00 14.46
C LYS A 69 -20.75 17.34 14.37
N THR A 70 -20.55 17.85 13.16
CA THR A 70 -19.80 19.09 12.91
C THR A 70 -20.74 20.29 12.90
N TRP A 71 -21.93 20.14 12.30
CA TRP A 71 -22.96 21.17 12.18
C TRP A 71 -24.33 20.55 12.53
N PRO A 72 -24.67 20.39 13.82
CA PRO A 72 -25.95 19.82 14.21
C PRO A 72 -27.11 20.77 13.94
N THR A 73 -27.78 20.65 12.79
CA THR A 73 -29.04 21.34 12.47
C THR A 73 -30.22 20.36 12.45
N THR A 74 -31.45 20.86 12.56
CA THR A 74 -32.67 20.05 12.50
C THR A 74 -32.78 19.33 11.15
N GLU A 75 -32.42 20.02 10.08
CA GLU A 75 -32.40 19.52 8.70
C GLU A 75 -31.38 18.39 8.55
N ILE A 76 -30.15 18.58 9.05
CA ILE A 76 -29.09 17.55 9.00
C ILE A 76 -29.51 16.30 9.77
N ASN A 77 -30.08 16.46 10.96
CA ASN A 77 -30.56 15.33 11.74
C ASN A 77 -31.71 14.58 11.05
N SER A 78 -32.59 15.30 10.36
CA SER A 78 -33.72 14.72 9.60
C SER A 78 -33.25 13.99 8.35
N ALA A 79 -32.36 14.60 7.56
CA ALA A 79 -31.79 14.01 6.34
C ALA A 79 -31.00 12.73 6.66
N ARG A 80 -30.29 12.71 7.79
CA ARG A 80 -29.65 11.50 8.30
C ARG A 80 -30.66 10.38 8.54
N GLY A 81 -31.79 10.66 9.18
CA GLY A 81 -32.86 9.68 9.41
C GLY A 81 -33.44 9.13 8.12
N ALA A 82 -33.62 9.98 7.11
CA ALA A 82 -34.09 9.57 5.78
C ALA A 82 -33.08 8.66 5.07
N ALA A 83 -31.78 8.99 5.10
CA ALA A 83 -30.73 8.15 4.56
C ALA A 83 -30.70 6.74 5.21
N THR A 84 -30.95 6.67 6.53
CA THR A 84 -31.09 5.38 7.24
C THR A 84 -32.26 4.56 6.73
N ALA A 85 -33.41 5.19 6.50
CA ALA A 85 -34.60 4.51 6.03
C ALA A 85 -34.36 3.90 4.63
N VAL A 86 -33.64 4.60 3.76
CA VAL A 86 -33.24 4.07 2.46
C VAL A 86 -32.33 2.84 2.60
N LEU A 87 -31.34 2.87 3.50
CA LEU A 87 -30.47 1.71 3.75
C LEU A 87 -31.24 0.47 4.22
N SER A 88 -32.32 0.64 4.98
CA SER A 88 -33.16 -0.48 5.42
C SER A 88 -33.84 -1.24 4.26
N LYS A 89 -34.01 -0.60 3.10
CA LYS A 89 -34.51 -1.26 1.88
C LYS A 89 -33.53 -2.29 1.34
N TYR A 90 -32.24 -2.13 1.65
CA TYR A 90 -31.14 -2.97 1.18
C TYR A 90 -30.58 -3.90 2.26
N SER A 91 -30.98 -3.72 3.53
CA SER A 91 -30.39 -4.45 4.68
C SER A 91 -30.70 -5.94 4.72
N ARG A 92 -31.68 -6.43 3.94
CA ARG A 92 -31.96 -7.87 3.81
C ARG A 92 -30.83 -8.64 3.13
N ASP A 93 -29.90 -7.94 2.50
CA ASP A 93 -29.04 -8.51 1.46
C ASP A 93 -27.54 -8.50 1.75
N GLY A 94 -27.08 -8.04 2.94
CA GLY A 94 -25.66 -8.14 3.34
C GLY A 94 -25.25 -7.48 4.66
N ARG A 95 -24.14 -7.95 5.25
CA ARG A 95 -23.63 -7.59 6.59
C ARG A 95 -23.09 -6.15 6.71
N VAL A 96 -22.39 -5.67 5.68
CA VAL A 96 -21.81 -4.31 5.60
C VAL A 96 -22.89 -3.24 5.79
N PHE A 97 -24.09 -3.51 5.30
CA PHE A 97 -25.23 -2.59 5.30
C PHE A 97 -25.90 -2.47 6.66
N SER A 98 -25.81 -3.53 7.48
CA SER A 98 -26.34 -3.52 8.85
C SER A 98 -25.60 -2.52 9.73
N ALA A 99 -24.26 -2.48 9.65
CA ALA A 99 -23.45 -1.57 10.47
C ALA A 99 -23.71 -0.09 10.16
N SER A 100 -23.77 0.30 8.89
CA SER A 100 -24.08 1.67 8.49
C SER A 100 -25.53 2.08 8.78
N ALA A 101 -26.49 1.17 8.61
CA ALA A 101 -27.90 1.42 8.92
C ALA A 101 -28.15 1.58 10.43
N LEU A 102 -27.56 0.71 11.26
CA LEU A 102 -27.67 0.78 12.71
C LEU A 102 -27.10 2.10 13.25
N PHE A 103 -25.95 2.52 12.71
CA PHE A 103 -25.30 3.75 13.11
C PHE A 103 -26.20 5.00 12.97
N ALA A 104 -26.95 5.09 11.87
CA ALA A 104 -27.72 6.29 11.58
C ALA A 104 -29.01 6.42 12.45
N THR A 105 -29.36 5.38 13.24
CA THR A 105 -30.44 5.42 14.24
C THR A 105 -30.04 6.01 15.60
N LEU A 106 -28.74 6.25 15.85
CA LEU A 106 -28.23 6.43 17.21
C LEU A 106 -28.55 7.76 17.94
N ARG A 107 -28.77 8.90 17.25
CA ARG A 107 -29.01 10.18 18.00
C ARG A 107 -30.44 10.35 18.51
N THR A 108 -31.40 9.60 17.96
CA THR A 108 -32.79 9.60 18.44
C THR A 108 -33.03 8.51 19.48
N ALA A 109 -32.09 7.58 19.60
CA ALA A 109 -32.11 6.51 20.58
C ALA A 109 -31.67 7.03 21.96
N ASP A 110 -32.16 6.40 23.02
CA ASP A 110 -31.58 6.56 24.35
C ASP A 110 -30.17 5.96 24.42
N VAL A 111 -29.44 6.23 25.51
CA VAL A 111 -28.05 5.76 25.69
C VAL A 111 -27.94 4.23 25.55
N PRO A 112 -28.81 3.41 26.20
CA PRO A 112 -28.74 1.95 26.06
C PRO A 112 -28.95 1.45 24.62
N ALA A 113 -29.97 1.97 23.91
CA ALA A 113 -30.18 1.60 22.52
C ALA A 113 -29.02 2.07 21.63
N ALA A 114 -28.41 3.21 21.96
CA ALA A 114 -27.26 3.70 21.23
C ALA A 114 -26.00 2.82 21.42
N ALA A 115 -25.73 2.41 22.66
CA ALA A 115 -24.65 1.47 22.99
C ALA A 115 -24.83 0.13 22.26
N LYS A 116 -26.04 -0.45 22.31
CA LYS A 116 -26.35 -1.72 21.65
C LYS A 116 -26.17 -1.66 20.13
N ALA A 117 -26.64 -0.61 19.47
CA ALA A 117 -26.49 -0.48 18.03
C ALA A 117 -25.02 -0.26 17.61
N ALA A 118 -24.22 0.43 18.43
CA ALA A 118 -22.77 0.52 18.22
C ALA A 118 -22.08 -0.85 18.35
N ALA A 119 -22.44 -1.63 19.36
CA ALA A 119 -21.96 -2.99 19.58
C ALA A 119 -22.29 -3.94 18.42
N VAL A 120 -23.52 -3.93 17.92
CA VAL A 120 -23.92 -4.75 16.77
C VAL A 120 -23.21 -4.31 15.49
N ALA A 121 -22.98 -3.01 15.29
CA ALA A 121 -22.18 -2.53 14.16
C ALA A 121 -20.74 -3.05 14.24
N ALA A 122 -20.15 -3.07 15.44
CA ALA A 122 -18.79 -3.56 15.68
C ALA A 122 -18.66 -5.07 15.42
N ASP A 123 -19.63 -5.85 15.88
CA ASP A 123 -19.68 -7.30 15.66
C ASP A 123 -19.69 -7.64 14.16
N ASN A 124 -20.55 -6.95 13.40
CA ASN A 124 -20.61 -7.11 11.94
C ASN A 124 -19.30 -6.68 11.24
N ALA A 125 -18.57 -5.73 11.82
CA ALA A 125 -17.30 -5.25 11.30
C ALA A 125 -16.12 -6.16 11.61
N ALA A 126 -16.19 -6.90 12.72
CA ALA A 126 -15.13 -7.76 13.20
C ALA A 126 -14.96 -9.04 12.36
N ASP A 127 -16.03 -9.55 11.74
CA ASP A 127 -16.05 -10.80 10.96
C ASP A 127 -14.84 -11.05 10.02
N PRO A 128 -14.38 -10.10 9.16
CA PRO A 128 -13.22 -10.32 8.30
C PRO A 128 -11.87 -10.39 9.04
N ALA A 129 -11.74 -9.74 10.20
CA ALA A 129 -10.53 -9.76 11.02
C ALA A 129 -10.82 -9.29 12.46
N PRO A 130 -11.31 -10.19 13.34
CA PRO A 130 -11.88 -9.76 14.62
C PRO A 130 -10.87 -9.05 15.50
N ALA A 131 -9.66 -9.60 15.61
CA ALA A 131 -8.61 -9.06 16.47
C ALA A 131 -8.22 -7.63 16.11
N ALA A 132 -8.05 -7.31 14.82
CA ALA A 132 -7.62 -5.99 14.39
C ALA A 132 -8.70 -4.91 14.59
N VAL A 133 -9.97 -5.27 14.36
CA VAL A 133 -11.11 -4.37 14.57
C VAL A 133 -11.31 -4.10 16.05
N TRP A 134 -11.34 -5.14 16.89
CA TRP A 134 -11.52 -4.99 18.34
C TRP A 134 -10.36 -4.24 19.01
N ASN A 135 -9.11 -4.47 18.57
CA ASN A 135 -7.95 -3.70 19.04
C ASN A 135 -8.07 -2.21 18.67
N SER A 136 -8.52 -1.91 17.46
CA SER A 136 -8.73 -0.52 17.02
C SER A 136 -9.89 0.15 17.75
N ILE A 137 -10.95 -0.58 18.08
CA ILE A 137 -12.05 -0.08 18.92
C ILE A 137 -11.53 0.19 20.33
N SER A 138 -10.81 -0.75 20.95
CA SER A 138 -10.21 -0.56 22.29
C SER A 138 -9.34 0.71 22.33
N THR A 139 -8.54 0.93 21.29
CA THR A 139 -7.73 2.14 21.16
C THR A 139 -8.58 3.40 20.93
N ASP A 140 -9.67 3.33 20.16
CA ASP A 140 -10.63 4.44 20.04
C ASP A 140 -11.20 4.83 21.42
N LEU A 141 -11.63 3.85 22.22
CA LEU A 141 -12.21 4.10 23.55
C LEU A 141 -11.19 4.71 24.50
N GLN A 142 -9.95 4.20 24.49
CA GLN A 142 -8.86 4.77 25.28
C GLN A 142 -8.58 6.23 24.87
N LEU A 143 -8.48 6.51 23.57
CA LEU A 143 -8.26 7.87 23.07
C LEU A 143 -9.42 8.81 23.44
N LEU A 144 -10.64 8.29 23.43
CA LEU A 144 -11.85 9.03 23.79
C LEU A 144 -11.88 9.37 25.29
N GLU A 145 -11.48 8.43 26.14
CA GLU A 145 -11.36 8.64 27.59
C GLU A 145 -10.23 9.63 27.93
N ASP A 146 -9.07 9.49 27.29
CA ASP A 146 -7.90 10.29 27.61
C ASP A 146 -7.94 11.71 27.03
N LYS A 147 -8.46 11.87 25.81
CA LYS A 147 -8.34 13.11 25.03
C LYS A 147 -9.67 13.65 24.51
N GLY A 148 -10.77 12.93 24.72
CA GLY A 148 -12.12 13.38 24.37
C GLY A 148 -12.47 13.23 22.88
N LEU A 149 -13.68 13.70 22.55
CA LEU A 149 -14.33 13.49 21.25
C LEU A 149 -13.53 14.05 20.07
N GLU A 150 -12.92 15.22 20.23
CA GLU A 150 -12.27 15.90 19.10
C GLU A 150 -10.97 15.23 18.71
N ALA A 151 -10.20 14.74 19.68
CA ALA A 151 -9.00 13.96 19.42
C ALA A 151 -9.32 12.69 18.63
N LEU A 152 -10.38 11.97 19.00
CA LEU A 152 -10.82 10.78 18.27
C LEU A 152 -11.38 11.12 16.88
N ARG A 153 -12.06 12.26 16.73
CA ARG A 153 -12.61 12.71 15.43
C ARG A 153 -11.50 12.96 14.40
N THR A 154 -10.38 13.52 14.82
CA THR A 154 -9.24 13.81 13.94
C THR A 154 -8.20 12.68 13.87
N ALA A 155 -8.44 11.57 14.55
CA ALA A 155 -7.56 10.41 14.49
C ALA A 155 -7.86 9.55 13.25
N PRO A 156 -6.84 8.98 12.58
CA PRO A 156 -7.04 7.96 11.56
C PRO A 156 -7.93 6.82 12.07
N ILE A 157 -8.68 6.15 11.18
CA ILE A 157 -9.56 5.04 11.59
C ILE A 157 -8.79 3.80 12.05
N TRP A 158 -7.52 3.67 11.68
CA TRP A 158 -6.62 2.62 12.15
C TRP A 158 -5.49 3.29 12.94
N HIS A 159 -5.37 2.97 14.23
CA HIS A 159 -4.31 3.53 15.10
C HIS A 159 -2.99 2.76 15.02
N SER A 160 -3.08 1.51 14.57
CA SER A 160 -1.96 0.60 14.34
C SER A 160 -1.95 0.22 12.85
N GLU A 161 -1.26 -0.86 12.51
CA GLU A 161 -1.22 -1.37 11.15
C GLU A 161 -2.64 -1.65 10.62
N GLN A 162 -2.94 -1.02 9.48
CA GLN A 162 -4.19 -1.23 8.76
C GLN A 162 -4.23 -2.67 8.23
N PRO A 163 -5.31 -3.43 8.46
CA PRO A 163 -5.39 -4.82 8.00
C PRO A 163 -5.28 -4.94 6.47
N ASP A 164 -4.59 -5.98 5.99
CA ASP A 164 -4.43 -6.26 4.56
C ASP A 164 -5.77 -6.31 3.81
N TRP A 165 -6.78 -6.98 4.40
CA TRP A 165 -8.10 -7.07 3.79
C TRP A 165 -8.72 -5.70 3.53
N PHE A 166 -8.50 -4.73 4.42
CA PHE A 166 -9.04 -3.38 4.25
C PHE A 166 -8.37 -2.74 3.05
N SER A 167 -7.04 -2.79 2.96
CA SER A 167 -6.27 -2.25 1.84
C SER A 167 -6.69 -2.89 0.52
N THR A 168 -6.75 -4.22 0.45
CA THR A 168 -7.17 -4.96 -0.75
C THR A 168 -8.60 -4.62 -1.18
N ASN A 169 -9.54 -4.56 -0.23
CA ASN A 169 -10.93 -4.23 -0.56
C ASN A 169 -11.10 -2.75 -0.93
N TRP A 170 -10.33 -1.86 -0.32
CA TRP A 170 -10.39 -0.43 -0.62
C TRP A 170 -9.88 -0.14 -2.02
N ILE A 171 -8.74 -0.70 -2.41
CA ILE A 171 -8.20 -0.59 -3.78
C ILE A 171 -9.24 -1.10 -4.78
N GLY A 172 -9.72 -2.34 -4.61
CA GLY A 172 -10.69 -2.90 -5.55
C GLY A 172 -12.04 -2.18 -5.58
N LEU A 173 -12.48 -1.56 -4.47
CA LEU A 173 -13.68 -0.72 -4.47
C LEU A 173 -13.45 0.56 -5.29
N LYS A 174 -12.33 1.27 -5.10
CA LYS A 174 -12.00 2.47 -5.88
C LYS A 174 -12.01 2.18 -7.37
N ASP A 175 -11.35 1.10 -7.78
CA ASP A 175 -11.26 0.71 -9.18
C ASP A 175 -12.64 0.42 -9.78
N ALA A 176 -13.49 -0.30 -9.03
CA ALA A 176 -14.85 -0.59 -9.45
C ALA A 176 -15.70 0.69 -9.62
N LEU A 177 -15.61 1.62 -8.67
CA LEU A 177 -16.34 2.88 -8.72
C LEU A 177 -15.86 3.78 -9.86
N LEU A 178 -14.55 3.97 -10.02
CA LEU A 178 -14.00 4.83 -11.08
C LEU A 178 -14.23 4.26 -12.48
N LYS A 179 -14.21 2.93 -12.62
CA LYS A 179 -14.58 2.25 -13.86
C LYS A 179 -16.04 2.48 -14.23
N ASP A 180 -16.93 2.54 -13.24
CA ASP A 180 -18.35 2.83 -13.44
C ASP A 180 -18.58 4.29 -13.84
N ASN A 181 -17.98 5.24 -13.11
CA ASN A 181 -18.04 6.66 -13.45
C ASN A 181 -16.93 7.47 -12.74
N PRO A 182 -16.19 8.37 -13.43
CA PRO A 182 -15.14 9.16 -12.79
C PRO A 182 -15.66 10.10 -11.69
N ASN A 183 -16.94 10.51 -11.72
CA ASN A 183 -17.51 11.37 -10.69
C ASN A 183 -17.67 10.67 -9.33
N TRP A 184 -17.48 9.34 -9.24
CA TRP A 184 -17.37 8.67 -7.94
C TRP A 184 -16.15 9.13 -7.13
N GLN A 185 -15.17 9.80 -7.76
CA GLN A 185 -13.99 10.35 -7.09
C GLN A 185 -14.37 11.23 -5.88
N VAL A 186 -15.46 11.99 -5.94
CA VAL A 186 -15.93 12.84 -4.82
C VAL A 186 -16.13 12.04 -3.53
N TRP A 187 -16.65 10.81 -3.64
CA TRP A 187 -16.90 9.93 -2.52
C TRP A 187 -15.64 9.19 -2.07
N ILE A 188 -14.77 8.85 -3.02
CA ILE A 188 -13.46 8.26 -2.75
C ILE A 188 -12.62 9.22 -1.91
N ASP A 189 -12.56 10.49 -2.31
CA ASP A 189 -11.85 11.56 -1.60
C ASP A 189 -12.44 11.78 -0.20
N PHE A 190 -13.76 11.83 -0.09
CA PHE A 190 -14.46 11.93 1.19
C PHE A 190 -14.07 10.78 2.15
N LEU A 191 -14.18 9.53 1.70
CA LEU A 191 -13.84 8.35 2.51
C LEU A 191 -12.35 8.35 2.90
N GLN A 192 -11.45 8.62 1.95
CA GLN A 192 -10.01 8.63 2.21
C GLN A 192 -9.62 9.71 3.23
N ARG A 193 -10.24 10.89 3.16
CA ARG A 193 -10.08 11.94 4.17
C ARG A 193 -10.53 11.47 5.55
N ARG A 194 -11.67 10.77 5.64
CA ARG A 194 -12.15 10.18 6.91
C ARG A 194 -11.21 9.09 7.43
N PHE A 195 -10.70 8.23 6.55
CA PHE A 195 -9.77 7.17 6.95
C PHE A 195 -8.48 7.73 7.56
N LEU A 196 -8.02 8.87 7.04
CA LEU A 196 -6.83 9.59 7.50
C LEU A 196 -7.10 10.57 8.66
N GLY A 197 -8.32 10.64 9.20
CA GLY A 197 -8.67 11.55 10.29
C GLY A 197 -8.61 13.03 9.92
N LYS A 198 -8.75 13.38 8.63
CA LYS A 198 -8.75 14.79 8.20
C LYS A 198 -10.01 15.49 8.71
N ARG A 199 -9.92 16.80 8.99
CA ARG A 199 -11.07 17.58 9.46
C ARG A 199 -12.02 17.92 8.32
N SER A 200 -11.50 18.42 7.20
CA SER A 200 -12.29 18.77 6.02
C SER A 200 -12.83 17.54 5.26
N LEU A 201 -14.10 17.59 4.89
CA LEU A 201 -14.81 16.60 4.10
C LEU A 201 -14.44 16.66 2.61
N PHE A 202 -14.24 17.86 2.04
CA PHE A 202 -14.08 18.07 0.58
C PHE A 202 -12.89 18.95 0.16
N ASP A 203 -11.94 19.20 1.07
CA ASP A 203 -10.81 20.13 0.89
C ASP A 203 -11.19 21.60 0.74
N LEU A 204 -12.28 21.98 1.39
CA LEU A 204 -12.79 23.34 1.31
C LEU A 204 -12.49 24.09 2.61
N ALA A 205 -12.54 25.41 2.53
CA ALA A 205 -12.61 26.22 3.74
C ALA A 205 -13.84 25.81 4.57
N SER A 206 -13.73 25.88 5.90
CA SER A 206 -14.80 25.41 6.80
C SER A 206 -16.17 26.02 6.50
N ASP A 207 -16.23 27.29 6.12
CA ASP A 207 -17.50 27.97 5.80
C ASP A 207 -18.08 27.50 4.46
N SER A 208 -17.24 27.37 3.42
CA SER A 208 -17.65 26.84 2.12
C SER A 208 -18.10 25.38 2.23
N GLU A 209 -17.42 24.59 3.04
CA GLU A 209 -17.79 23.19 3.29
C GLU A 209 -19.14 23.10 3.98
N LYS A 210 -19.39 23.94 5.01
CA LYS A 210 -20.68 24.03 5.67
C LYS A 210 -21.79 24.40 4.70
N GLU A 211 -21.58 25.41 3.85
CA GLU A 211 -22.58 25.83 2.86
C GLU A 211 -22.93 24.71 1.87
N ILE A 212 -21.94 23.97 1.38
CA ILE A 212 -22.18 22.82 0.50
C ILE A 212 -22.97 21.74 1.22
N ILE A 213 -22.58 21.40 2.44
CA ILE A 213 -23.26 20.37 3.22
C ILE A 213 -24.70 20.78 3.52
N ASP A 214 -24.94 22.03 3.92
CA ASP A 214 -26.28 22.56 4.12
C ASP A 214 -27.11 22.51 2.83
N ALA A 215 -26.51 22.76 1.67
CA ALA A 215 -27.18 22.62 0.37
C ALA A 215 -27.52 21.16 0.05
N ILE A 216 -26.56 20.24 0.19
CA ILE A 216 -26.75 18.79 -0.06
C ILE A 216 -27.82 18.21 0.87
N VAL A 217 -27.86 18.64 2.13
CA VAL A 217 -28.82 18.16 3.13
C VAL A 217 -30.25 18.62 2.82
N LYS A 218 -30.41 19.80 2.24
CA LYS A 218 -31.73 20.33 1.82
C LYS A 218 -32.26 19.64 0.57
N GLU A 219 -31.43 18.86 -0.13
CA GLU A 219 -31.89 18.03 -1.23
C GLU A 219 -32.83 16.94 -0.72
N GLY A 220 -34.07 16.96 -1.20
CA GLY A 220 -35.09 15.96 -0.85
C GLY A 220 -34.85 14.60 -1.52
N GLU A 221 -35.65 13.59 -1.17
CA GLU A 221 -35.49 12.23 -1.73
C GLU A 221 -35.56 12.20 -3.26
N GLN A 222 -36.30 13.10 -3.91
CA GLN A 222 -36.34 13.20 -5.37
C GLN A 222 -34.97 13.45 -6.00
N PHE A 223 -34.06 14.16 -5.33
CA PHE A 223 -32.69 14.36 -5.80
C PHE A 223 -31.90 13.05 -5.72
N TRP A 224 -32.06 12.30 -4.62
CA TRP A 224 -31.31 11.08 -4.31
C TRP A 224 -31.85 9.82 -5.00
N ASP A 225 -33.12 9.84 -5.42
CA ASP A 225 -33.76 8.78 -6.21
C ASP A 225 -33.38 8.84 -7.70
N ARG A 226 -32.61 9.85 -8.12
CA ARG A 226 -32.04 9.94 -9.48
C ARG A 226 -30.92 8.91 -9.66
N ASP A 227 -30.55 8.73 -10.92
CA ASP A 227 -29.36 7.97 -11.28
C ASP A 227 -28.11 8.47 -10.53
N ALA A 228 -27.30 7.55 -10.02
CA ALA A 228 -26.16 7.88 -9.17
C ALA A 228 -25.10 8.71 -9.91
N HIS A 229 -24.94 8.55 -11.23
CA HIS A 229 -24.01 9.33 -12.03
C HIS A 229 -24.44 10.79 -12.09
N VAL A 230 -25.75 11.04 -12.24
CA VAL A 230 -26.32 12.40 -12.24
C VAL A 230 -26.13 13.06 -10.88
N VAL A 231 -26.43 12.34 -9.79
CA VAL A 231 -26.20 12.84 -8.43
C VAL A 231 -24.73 13.19 -8.22
N ASN A 232 -23.81 12.30 -8.59
CA ASN A 232 -22.38 12.52 -8.40
C ASN A 232 -21.86 13.69 -9.25
N ALA A 233 -22.34 13.84 -10.49
CA ALA A 233 -22.00 14.98 -11.34
C ALA A 233 -22.41 16.32 -10.71
N ASP A 234 -23.64 16.39 -10.16
CA ASP A 234 -24.14 17.59 -9.49
C ASP A 234 -23.31 17.92 -8.22
N LEU A 235 -22.91 16.90 -7.45
CA LEU A 235 -22.06 17.07 -6.28
C LEU A 235 -20.67 17.61 -6.66
N VAL A 236 -20.05 17.03 -7.69
CA VAL A 236 -18.76 17.49 -8.23
C VAL A 236 -18.86 18.95 -8.68
N ALA A 237 -19.88 19.30 -9.47
CA ALA A 237 -20.07 20.67 -9.96
C ALA A 237 -20.17 21.69 -8.81
N ARG A 238 -20.94 21.39 -7.75
CA ARG A 238 -21.08 22.26 -6.58
C ARG A 238 -19.76 22.41 -5.80
N ILE A 239 -18.99 21.34 -5.67
CA ILE A 239 -17.69 21.37 -4.98
C ILE A 239 -16.67 22.20 -5.77
N GLU A 240 -16.58 22.00 -7.08
CA GLU A 240 -15.65 22.75 -7.94
C GLU A 240 -16.04 24.24 -8.05
N GLU A 241 -17.34 24.57 -8.13
CA GLU A 241 -17.80 25.96 -8.12
C GLU A 241 -17.30 26.71 -6.87
N ARG A 242 -17.40 26.07 -5.69
CA ARG A 242 -16.94 26.67 -4.43
C ARG A 242 -15.43 26.67 -4.29
N ARG A 243 -14.73 25.70 -4.89
CA ARG A 243 -13.26 25.70 -4.94
C ARG A 243 -12.77 26.89 -5.79
N GLY A 244 -13.35 27.09 -6.97
CA GLY A 244 -13.01 28.18 -7.90
C GLY A 244 -13.38 29.57 -7.41
N ALA A 245 -14.56 29.74 -6.78
CA ALA A 245 -15.00 31.04 -6.23
C ALA A 245 -14.04 31.63 -5.19
N LYS A 246 -13.24 30.78 -4.54
CA LYS A 246 -12.23 31.20 -3.58
C LYS A 246 -10.97 31.71 -4.27
N GLU A 247 -10.53 31.09 -5.37
CA GLU A 247 -9.38 31.56 -6.14
C GLU A 247 -9.62 32.95 -6.75
N THR A 248 -10.87 33.27 -7.09
CA THR A 248 -11.26 34.60 -7.58
C THR A 248 -11.36 35.64 -6.46
N PHE A 249 -11.87 35.27 -5.27
CA PHE A 249 -12.02 36.22 -4.15
C PHE A 249 -10.67 36.69 -3.57
N PHE A 250 -9.62 35.88 -3.71
CA PHE A 250 -8.25 36.28 -3.35
C PHE A 250 -7.54 37.09 -4.44
N LYS A 251 -8.06 37.12 -5.67
CA LYS A 251 -7.47 37.89 -6.78
C LYS A 251 -8.04 39.31 -6.90
N ASP A 252 -9.29 39.53 -6.54
CA ASP A 252 -9.96 40.84 -6.73
C ASP A 252 -9.95 41.76 -5.50
N GLY A 253 -9.31 41.35 -4.40
CA GLY A 253 -9.27 42.10 -3.15
C GLY A 253 -7.90 42.71 -2.85
N ASN A 254 -7.71 43.98 -3.26
CA ASN A 254 -6.71 44.94 -2.75
C ASN A 254 -5.40 45.11 -3.57
N GLU A 255 -5.50 45.75 -4.74
CA GLU A 255 -4.37 46.32 -5.52
C GLU A 255 -3.85 47.67 -4.99
N ASP A 256 -4.10 48.00 -3.72
CA ASP A 256 -3.46 49.14 -3.04
C ASP A 256 -2.47 48.62 -1.99
N ARG A 257 -1.29 48.11 -2.43
CA ARG A 257 -0.03 48.16 -1.68
C ARG A 257 1.18 47.59 -2.45
N VAL A 258 2.14 48.50 -2.66
CA VAL A 258 3.59 48.33 -2.85
C VAL A 258 4.05 47.82 -4.24
N ASN A 259 4.78 48.70 -4.91
CA ASN A 259 5.52 48.46 -6.14
C ASN A 259 6.45 47.22 -6.01
N PRO A 260 6.24 46.13 -6.78
CA PRO A 260 7.02 44.90 -6.68
C PRO A 260 8.49 45.05 -7.08
N GLU A 261 8.89 46.17 -7.71
CA GLU A 261 10.27 46.38 -8.15
C GLU A 261 11.23 46.85 -7.03
N GLN A 262 10.76 47.06 -5.79
CA GLN A 262 11.60 47.54 -4.68
C GLN A 262 11.69 46.62 -3.47
N ILE A 263 11.13 45.42 -3.53
CA ILE A 263 11.38 44.38 -2.52
C ILE A 263 12.39 43.43 -3.14
N SER A 264 13.65 43.51 -2.71
CA SER A 264 14.60 42.43 -2.90
C SER A 264 13.92 41.15 -2.42
N GLU A 265 13.67 40.21 -3.32
CA GLU A 265 13.12 38.90 -2.99
C GLU A 265 13.87 38.39 -1.75
N PRO A 266 13.19 38.12 -0.61
CA PRO A 266 13.82 37.32 0.41
C PRO A 266 14.17 36.01 -0.27
N GLU A 267 15.47 35.71 -0.40
CA GLU A 267 15.97 34.48 -1.00
C GLU A 267 15.06 33.35 -0.55
N ALA A 268 14.34 32.74 -1.49
CA ALA A 268 13.40 31.67 -1.20
C ALA A 268 14.13 30.68 -0.30
N GLN A 269 13.66 30.57 0.95
CA GLN A 269 14.31 29.76 1.98
C GLN A 269 14.43 28.35 1.41
N LYS A 270 15.63 27.99 0.94
CA LYS A 270 15.93 26.66 0.44
C LYS A 270 15.60 25.73 1.60
N SER A 271 14.59 24.89 1.42
CA SER A 271 14.18 23.89 2.41
C SER A 271 15.36 22.94 2.61
N ALA A 272 16.27 23.29 3.51
CA ALA A 272 17.33 22.41 3.94
C ALA A 272 16.67 21.36 4.84
N THR A 273 16.38 20.20 4.26
CA THR A 273 15.97 19.02 5.02
C THR A 273 17.13 18.65 5.94
N LEU A 274 17.08 19.12 7.19
CA LEU A 274 18.06 18.76 8.21
C LEU A 274 18.05 17.23 8.36
N ARG A 275 19.17 16.59 8.02
CA ARG A 275 19.40 15.17 8.23
C ARG A 275 20.36 14.97 9.38
N PHE A 276 20.06 13.95 10.17
CA PHE A 276 20.89 13.54 11.28
C PHE A 276 21.57 12.21 10.93
N ALA A 277 22.86 12.11 11.21
CA ALA A 277 23.67 10.90 11.10
C ALA A 277 24.36 10.64 12.44
N ASN A 278 24.92 9.45 12.62
CA ASN A 278 25.80 9.19 13.76
C ASN A 278 27.25 9.46 13.35
N ASP A 279 28.01 10.16 14.20
CA ASP A 279 29.44 10.32 13.99
C ASP A 279 30.23 9.04 14.37
N ALA A 280 31.56 9.10 14.29
CA ALA A 280 32.43 7.99 14.65
C ALA A 280 32.33 7.55 16.14
N ASN A 281 31.60 8.28 16.97
CA ASN A 281 31.35 8.01 18.39
C ASN A 281 29.87 7.68 18.67
N ASP A 282 29.08 7.34 17.64
CA ASP A 282 27.64 7.08 17.73
C ASP A 282 26.79 8.27 18.23
N GLN A 283 27.28 9.50 18.10
CA GLN A 283 26.51 10.69 18.45
C GLN A 283 25.70 11.21 17.26
N ILE A 284 24.44 11.57 17.49
CA ILE A 284 23.56 12.15 16.49
C ILE A 284 24.08 13.56 16.13
N VAL A 285 24.67 13.70 14.95
CA VAL A 285 25.19 14.94 14.37
C VAL A 285 24.35 15.34 13.14
N ILE A 286 24.34 16.64 12.81
CA ILE A 286 23.78 17.11 11.54
C ILE A 286 24.73 16.67 10.43
N ASP A 287 24.22 15.92 9.45
CA ASP A 287 25.01 15.45 8.32
C ASP A 287 25.28 16.61 7.36
N GLU A 288 26.43 17.27 7.52
CA GLU A 288 26.87 18.37 6.67
C GLU A 288 27.06 17.95 5.19
N ASN A 289 27.14 16.63 4.92
CA ASN A 289 27.21 16.07 3.57
C ASN A 289 25.83 15.73 2.96
N ALA A 290 24.73 15.93 3.69
CA ALA A 290 23.38 15.65 3.18
C ALA A 290 22.93 16.60 2.07
N SER A 291 23.55 17.78 1.96
CA SER A 291 23.27 18.76 0.90
C SER A 291 24.28 18.75 -0.25
N SER A 292 25.47 18.16 -0.07
CA SER A 292 26.48 18.02 -1.12
C SER A 292 26.28 16.69 -1.84
N ILE A 293 25.18 16.61 -2.60
CA ILE A 293 25.02 15.56 -3.60
C ILE A 293 26.26 15.62 -4.52
N GLY A 294 27.10 14.58 -4.50
CA GLY A 294 28.23 14.44 -5.42
C GLY A 294 27.83 14.47 -6.90
N LEU A 295 26.54 14.21 -7.19
CA LEU A 295 25.94 14.33 -8.53
C LEU A 295 25.94 15.75 -9.11
N LEU A 296 26.07 16.81 -8.29
CA LEU A 296 25.98 18.20 -8.77
C LEU A 296 27.15 18.58 -9.68
N SER A 297 28.35 18.05 -9.42
CA SER A 297 29.58 18.38 -10.14
C SER A 297 30.10 17.27 -11.05
N ASP A 298 29.54 16.06 -10.96
CA ASP A 298 29.97 14.93 -11.79
C ASP A 298 29.23 14.93 -13.15
N GLN A 299 29.98 15.15 -14.24
CA GLN A 299 29.44 15.09 -15.60
C GLN A 299 28.82 13.73 -15.92
N ALA A 300 29.41 12.63 -15.44
CA ALA A 300 28.87 11.28 -15.68
C ALA A 300 27.50 11.11 -15.02
N ALA A 301 27.31 11.68 -13.83
CA ALA A 301 26.03 11.70 -13.14
C ALA A 301 24.95 12.48 -13.91
N GLN A 302 25.30 13.65 -14.45
CA GLN A 302 24.39 14.47 -15.26
C GLN A 302 23.99 13.76 -16.56
N GLU A 303 24.94 13.11 -17.23
CA GLU A 303 24.68 12.30 -18.43
C GLU A 303 23.78 11.11 -18.12
N ARG A 304 24.00 10.40 -17.00
CA ARG A 304 23.13 9.28 -16.58
C ARG A 304 21.76 9.76 -16.14
N HIS A 305 21.64 10.88 -15.44
CA HIS A 305 20.34 11.48 -15.11
C HIS A 305 19.54 11.77 -16.38
N SER A 306 20.16 12.43 -17.35
CA SER A 306 19.55 12.72 -18.65
C SER A 306 19.14 11.45 -19.39
N GLU A 307 19.94 10.38 -19.28
CA GLU A 307 19.60 9.09 -19.87
C GLU A 307 18.36 8.47 -19.22
N VAL A 308 18.26 8.50 -17.89
CA VAL A 308 17.09 7.98 -17.18
C VAL A 308 15.84 8.76 -17.58
N LEU A 309 15.90 10.10 -17.63
CA LEU A 309 14.78 10.93 -18.10
C LEU A 309 14.39 10.61 -19.54
N ARG A 310 15.37 10.40 -20.42
CA ARG A 310 15.14 10.00 -21.81
C ARG A 310 14.42 8.66 -21.90
N GLN A 311 14.80 7.68 -21.08
CA GLN A 311 14.12 6.38 -21.05
C GLN A 311 12.70 6.48 -20.46
N CYS A 312 12.48 7.31 -19.43
CA CYS A 312 11.14 7.60 -18.91
C CYS A 312 10.23 8.15 -20.02
N ASN A 313 10.67 9.21 -20.70
CA ASN A 313 9.89 9.86 -21.74
C ASN A 313 9.64 8.94 -22.94
N ARG A 314 10.60 8.08 -23.30
CA ARG A 314 10.40 7.06 -24.34
C ARG A 314 9.37 6.02 -23.94
N LEU A 315 9.40 5.55 -22.70
CA LEU A 315 8.46 4.53 -22.20
C LEU A 315 7.04 5.10 -22.13
N VAL A 316 6.88 6.30 -21.55
CA VAL A 316 5.59 7.03 -21.51
C VAL A 316 5.08 7.32 -22.91
N GLY A 317 5.94 7.80 -23.82
CA GLY A 317 5.55 8.10 -25.20
C GLY A 317 5.31 6.86 -26.07
N ALA A 318 5.76 5.67 -25.64
CA ALA A 318 5.49 4.41 -26.33
C ALA A 318 4.14 3.79 -25.96
N PHE A 319 3.46 4.34 -24.95
CA PHE A 319 2.13 3.91 -24.54
C PHE A 319 1.10 4.19 -25.64
N ASP A 320 0.41 3.14 -26.07
CA ASP A 320 -0.74 3.22 -26.96
C ASP A 320 -1.98 2.67 -26.21
N PRO A 321 -3.00 3.50 -25.96
CA PRO A 321 -4.21 3.06 -25.26
C PRO A 321 -4.99 1.97 -26.01
N ASN A 322 -4.69 1.73 -27.30
CA ASN A 322 -5.34 0.72 -28.13
C ASN A 322 -4.55 -0.60 -28.18
N GLU A 323 -3.35 -0.69 -27.60
CA GLU A 323 -2.54 -1.92 -27.61
C GLU A 323 -3.07 -2.94 -26.59
N ARG A 324 -2.91 -4.24 -26.90
CA ARG A 324 -3.25 -5.32 -25.95
C ARG A 324 -2.39 -5.16 -24.69
N GLY A 325 -3.04 -5.07 -23.53
CA GLY A 325 -2.37 -4.81 -22.25
C GLY A 325 -2.35 -3.33 -21.84
N ALA A 326 -3.02 -2.45 -22.59
CA ALA A 326 -3.09 -1.00 -22.31
C ALA A 326 -3.51 -0.64 -20.88
N ASN A 327 -4.33 -1.43 -20.19
CA ASN A 327 -4.70 -1.12 -18.81
C ASN A 327 -3.52 -1.31 -17.83
N ALA A 328 -2.80 -2.43 -17.91
CA ALA A 328 -1.58 -2.61 -17.12
C ALA A 328 -0.48 -1.63 -17.52
N ALA A 329 -0.37 -1.35 -18.83
CA ALA A 329 0.57 -0.35 -19.30
C ALA A 329 0.23 1.05 -18.77
N ARG A 330 -1.06 1.39 -18.60
CA ARG A 330 -1.48 2.67 -18.03
C ARG A 330 -1.05 2.82 -16.57
N GLU A 331 -1.31 1.82 -15.73
CA GLU A 331 -0.87 1.82 -14.33
C GLU A 331 0.65 1.98 -14.23
N LEU A 332 1.39 1.23 -15.04
CA LEU A 332 2.85 1.35 -15.08
C LEU A 332 3.32 2.71 -15.61
N VAL A 333 2.61 3.32 -16.56
CA VAL A 333 2.91 4.68 -17.02
C VAL A 333 2.80 5.68 -15.86
N GLU A 334 1.74 5.58 -15.04
CA GLU A 334 1.56 6.45 -13.86
C GLU A 334 2.73 6.28 -12.87
N ASP A 335 3.16 5.05 -12.60
CA ASP A 335 4.33 4.77 -11.76
C ASP A 335 5.63 5.35 -12.35
N VAL A 336 5.81 5.24 -13.67
CA VAL A 336 6.95 5.83 -14.39
C VAL A 336 6.91 7.36 -14.33
N GLU A 337 5.74 7.99 -14.37
CA GLU A 337 5.61 9.44 -14.20
C GLU A 337 5.91 9.89 -12.77
N LEU A 338 5.47 9.13 -11.76
CA LEU A 338 5.85 9.37 -10.37
C LEU A 338 7.36 9.23 -10.20
N TYR A 339 7.97 8.20 -10.78
CA TYR A 339 9.42 8.02 -10.79
C TYR A 339 10.14 9.19 -11.48
N ARG A 340 9.66 9.63 -12.66
CA ARG A 340 10.15 10.82 -13.36
C ARG A 340 10.06 12.08 -12.50
N ASN A 341 8.95 12.28 -11.79
CA ASN A 341 8.76 13.43 -10.91
C ASN A 341 9.74 13.43 -9.71
N SER A 342 10.23 12.27 -9.28
CA SER A 342 11.29 12.17 -8.27
C SER A 342 12.70 12.39 -8.83
N LEU A 343 12.91 12.28 -10.14
CA LEU A 343 14.19 12.64 -10.77
C LEU A 343 14.37 14.16 -10.91
N GLY A 344 13.29 14.92 -11.00
CA GLY A 344 13.34 16.34 -11.36
C GLY A 344 13.79 16.55 -12.81
N THR A 345 14.03 17.80 -13.20
CA THR A 345 14.50 18.14 -14.55
C THR A 345 16.03 18.08 -14.69
N SER A 346 16.75 18.07 -13.57
CA SER A 346 18.21 17.97 -13.49
C SER A 346 18.65 17.13 -12.29
N ALA A 347 19.91 16.67 -12.28
CA ALA A 347 20.44 15.84 -11.20
C ALA A 347 20.38 16.52 -9.82
N SER A 348 20.36 17.86 -9.78
CA SER A 348 20.23 18.65 -8.55
C SER A 348 18.82 18.66 -7.96
N GLU A 349 17.81 18.43 -8.79
CA GLU A 349 16.40 18.40 -8.41
C GLU A 349 15.92 17.00 -8.02
N ALA A 350 16.78 15.98 -8.16
CA ALA A 350 16.47 14.63 -7.75
C ALA A 350 16.09 14.61 -6.27
N LYS A 351 15.07 13.81 -5.95
CA LYS A 351 14.54 13.62 -4.60
C LYS A 351 14.88 12.20 -4.14
N PRO A 352 16.08 11.96 -3.58
CA PRO A 352 16.56 10.63 -3.20
C PRO A 352 15.55 9.77 -2.44
N ASP A 353 14.79 10.39 -1.53
CA ASP A 353 13.86 9.72 -0.62
C ASP A 353 12.62 9.15 -1.34
N PHE A 354 12.32 9.65 -2.53
CA PHE A 354 11.27 9.09 -3.39
C PHE A 354 11.86 8.33 -4.58
N LEU A 355 13.04 8.75 -5.06
CA LEU A 355 13.68 8.20 -6.25
C LEU A 355 13.98 6.71 -6.09
N VAL A 356 14.59 6.33 -4.96
CA VAL A 356 15.03 4.96 -4.72
C VAL A 356 13.83 4.02 -4.52
N PRO A 357 12.84 4.30 -3.63
CA PRO A 357 11.68 3.42 -3.47
C PRO A 357 10.84 3.29 -4.74
N ARG A 358 10.69 4.36 -5.53
CA ARG A 358 9.94 4.31 -6.80
C ARG A 358 10.69 3.51 -7.86
N GLY A 359 12.02 3.64 -7.93
CA GLY A 359 12.84 2.80 -8.80
C GLY A 359 12.74 1.32 -8.42
N ASP A 360 12.69 1.02 -7.13
CA ASP A 360 12.52 -0.34 -6.63
C ASP A 360 11.14 -0.95 -6.97
N ALA A 361 10.07 -0.16 -6.85
CA ALA A 361 8.73 -0.57 -7.29
C ALA A 361 8.72 -0.97 -8.78
N LEU A 362 9.41 -0.19 -9.64
CA LEU A 362 9.55 -0.54 -11.06
C LEU A 362 10.35 -1.85 -11.26
N ARG A 363 11.38 -2.11 -10.44
CA ARG A 363 12.15 -3.36 -10.47
C ARG A 363 11.29 -4.57 -10.12
N GLU A 364 10.53 -4.49 -9.03
CA GLU A 364 9.66 -5.59 -8.61
C GLU A 364 8.51 -5.81 -9.60
N TYR A 365 7.94 -4.76 -10.18
CA TYR A 365 6.94 -4.89 -11.25
C TYR A 365 7.52 -5.64 -12.46
N TYR A 366 8.70 -5.24 -12.95
CA TYR A 366 9.36 -5.91 -14.07
C TYR A 366 9.70 -7.37 -13.80
N LYS A 367 10.18 -7.67 -12.59
CA LYS A 367 10.47 -9.02 -12.13
C LYS A 367 9.20 -9.88 -12.07
N ALA A 368 8.09 -9.32 -11.59
CA ALA A 368 6.80 -9.99 -11.58
C ALA A 368 6.31 -10.30 -13.01
N GLN A 369 6.47 -9.36 -13.96
CA GLN A 369 6.16 -9.61 -15.37
C GLN A 369 7.04 -10.69 -16.01
N LYS A 370 8.35 -10.73 -15.67
CA LYS A 370 9.28 -11.75 -16.20
C LYS A 370 9.04 -13.15 -15.64
N ASN A 371 8.66 -13.22 -14.36
CA ASN A 371 8.40 -14.47 -13.66
C ASN A 371 6.93 -14.89 -13.75
N LYS A 372 6.16 -14.21 -14.60
CA LYS A 372 4.73 -14.46 -14.76
C LYS A 372 4.52 -15.91 -15.24
N ASP A 373 3.82 -16.71 -14.45
CA ASP A 373 3.35 -18.04 -14.85
C ASP A 373 1.96 -17.96 -15.48
N GLU A 374 1.45 -19.11 -15.96
CA GLU A 374 0.12 -19.21 -16.56
C GLU A 374 -1.03 -18.86 -15.59
N PHE A 375 -0.77 -18.84 -14.27
CA PHE A 375 -1.75 -18.60 -13.22
C PHE A 375 -1.68 -17.21 -12.62
N SER A 376 -0.76 -16.36 -13.08
CA SER A 376 -0.59 -15.02 -12.56
C SER A 376 -1.67 -14.08 -13.10
N ASP A 377 -2.42 -13.48 -12.17
CA ASP A 377 -3.43 -12.45 -12.45
C ASP A 377 -2.84 -11.11 -12.92
N LEU A 378 -1.51 -10.95 -12.89
CA LEU A 378 -0.83 -9.73 -13.33
C LEU A 378 -1.07 -9.52 -14.83
N PRO A 379 -1.67 -8.42 -15.31
CA PRO A 379 -1.97 -8.30 -16.73
C PRO A 379 -0.67 -8.22 -17.56
N THR A 380 -0.62 -8.96 -18.68
CA THR A 380 0.59 -9.05 -19.49
C THR A 380 0.84 -7.73 -20.23
N LEU A 381 2.05 -7.20 -20.11
CA LEU A 381 2.52 -6.09 -20.94
C LEU A 381 2.97 -6.56 -22.32
N SER A 382 2.94 -5.68 -23.32
CA SER A 382 3.54 -6.01 -24.62
C SER A 382 5.07 -6.12 -24.50
N ASP A 383 5.69 -6.98 -25.31
CA ASP A 383 7.14 -7.18 -25.33
C ASP A 383 7.91 -5.87 -25.55
N LYS A 384 7.34 -4.99 -26.38
CA LYS A 384 7.87 -3.65 -26.64
C LYS A 384 7.92 -2.82 -25.35
N PHE A 385 6.86 -2.86 -24.55
CA PHE A 385 6.77 -2.14 -23.29
C PHE A 385 7.71 -2.73 -22.23
N LEU A 386 7.77 -4.06 -22.12
CA LEU A 386 8.71 -4.77 -21.23
C LEU A 386 10.17 -4.45 -21.56
N LEU A 387 10.52 -4.40 -22.85
CA LEU A 387 11.85 -4.01 -23.28
C LEU A 387 12.18 -2.55 -22.93
N GLY A 388 11.19 -1.65 -22.99
CA GLY A 388 11.34 -0.27 -22.56
C GLY A 388 11.55 -0.15 -21.05
N LEU A 389 10.78 -0.90 -20.26
CA LEU A 389 10.92 -0.96 -18.80
C LEU A 389 12.29 -1.52 -18.38
N ASP A 390 12.77 -2.58 -19.02
CA ASP A 390 14.11 -3.15 -18.78
C ASP A 390 15.23 -2.11 -18.99
N ARG A 391 15.12 -1.32 -20.07
CA ARG A 391 16.08 -0.24 -20.36
C ARG A 391 16.04 0.86 -19.31
N LEU A 392 14.85 1.25 -18.87
CA LEU A 392 14.67 2.24 -17.81
C LEU A 392 15.30 1.75 -16.50
N ILE A 393 15.03 0.51 -16.09
CA ILE A 393 15.60 -0.09 -14.87
C ILE A 393 17.12 -0.15 -14.94
N LYS A 394 17.69 -0.53 -16.08
CA LYS A 394 19.16 -0.53 -16.27
C LYS A 394 19.75 0.87 -16.13
N ALA A 395 19.11 1.88 -16.72
CA ALA A 395 19.54 3.28 -16.58
C ALA A 395 19.43 3.75 -15.12
N HIS A 396 18.31 3.46 -14.44
CA HIS A 396 18.11 3.75 -13.01
C HIS A 396 19.22 3.16 -12.15
N ASN A 397 19.48 1.86 -12.31
CA ASN A 397 20.52 1.17 -11.54
C ASN A 397 21.90 1.80 -11.80
N GLN A 398 22.22 2.17 -13.04
CA GLN A 398 23.49 2.86 -13.33
C GLN A 398 23.56 4.23 -12.65
N TYR A 399 22.47 5.00 -12.68
CA TYR A 399 22.40 6.32 -12.06
C TYR A 399 22.53 6.25 -10.52
N VAL A 400 21.77 5.37 -9.87
CA VAL A 400 21.83 5.14 -8.41
C VAL A 400 23.22 4.69 -7.96
N ASN A 401 23.90 3.85 -8.75
CA ASN A 401 25.25 3.36 -8.42
C ASN A 401 26.36 4.43 -8.56
N LEU A 402 26.11 5.56 -9.22
CA LEU A 402 27.11 6.64 -9.31
C LEU A 402 27.17 7.51 -8.06
N ASP A 403 26.10 7.54 -7.27
CA ASP A 403 26.04 8.31 -6.03
C ASP A 403 26.08 7.37 -4.82
N PRO A 404 27.12 7.46 -3.96
CA PRO A 404 27.24 6.60 -2.79
C PRO A 404 26.03 6.66 -1.84
N GLN A 405 25.35 7.80 -1.72
CA GLN A 405 24.18 7.95 -0.86
C GLN A 405 22.94 7.32 -1.48
N LEU A 406 22.73 7.44 -2.79
CA LEU A 406 21.65 6.74 -3.49
C LEU A 406 21.88 5.23 -3.43
N SER A 407 23.11 4.77 -3.66
CA SER A 407 23.49 3.35 -3.55
C SER A 407 23.23 2.81 -2.14
N ALA A 408 23.66 3.53 -1.09
CA ALA A 408 23.44 3.10 0.29
C ALA A 408 21.94 3.03 0.64
N ARG A 409 21.12 3.98 0.15
CA ARG A 409 19.66 3.94 0.32
C ARG A 409 19.04 2.74 -0.40
N ASP A 410 19.47 2.49 -1.64
CA ASP A 410 19.01 1.36 -2.46
C ASP A 410 19.30 0.02 -1.78
N GLU A 411 20.49 -0.09 -1.20
CA GLU A 411 20.92 -1.24 -0.43
C GLU A 411 20.13 -1.38 0.88
N GLY A 412 19.80 -0.28 1.53
CA GLY A 412 18.98 -0.26 2.75
C GLY A 412 17.55 -0.79 2.53
N LEU A 413 16.98 -0.63 1.32
CA LEU A 413 15.66 -1.17 0.98
C LEU A 413 15.64 -2.69 0.88
N LEU A 414 16.78 -3.33 0.57
CA LEU A 414 16.89 -4.79 0.50
C LEU A 414 16.80 -5.47 1.88
N GLY A 415 16.60 -4.70 2.95
CA GLY A 415 16.40 -5.17 4.31
C GLY A 415 17.68 -5.67 4.99
N PRO A 416 17.64 -5.92 6.31
CA PRO A 416 18.77 -6.45 7.09
C PRO A 416 19.23 -7.86 6.64
N ASP A 417 18.45 -8.54 5.79
CA ASP A 417 18.77 -9.86 5.24
C ASP A 417 19.91 -9.83 4.21
N ALA A 418 20.13 -8.68 3.55
CA ALA A 418 21.23 -8.52 2.59
C ALA A 418 22.60 -8.35 3.27
N THR A 419 22.65 -7.95 4.55
CA THR A 419 23.87 -7.45 5.19
C THR A 419 24.57 -8.40 6.15
N LYS A 420 23.97 -9.53 6.57
CA LYS A 420 24.53 -10.30 7.71
C LYS A 420 25.08 -11.70 7.45
N LEU A 421 24.78 -12.34 6.32
CA LEU A 421 25.44 -13.61 5.93
C LEU A 421 25.80 -13.55 4.45
N LEU A 422 27.03 -13.14 4.20
CA LEU A 422 27.66 -13.30 2.90
C LEU A 422 28.21 -14.72 2.77
N VAL A 423 28.07 -15.27 1.57
CA VAL A 423 28.62 -16.56 1.21
C VAL A 423 30.07 -16.36 0.79
N ASP A 424 31.00 -17.01 1.48
CA ASP A 424 32.39 -17.13 1.06
C ASP A 424 32.47 -17.74 -0.36
N PRO A 425 33.24 -17.15 -1.29
CA PRO A 425 33.43 -17.68 -2.64
C PRO A 425 33.84 -19.15 -2.70
N GLU A 426 34.67 -19.62 -1.77
CA GLU A 426 35.10 -21.02 -1.77
C GLU A 426 33.95 -21.95 -1.37
N GLY A 427 33.25 -21.62 -0.28
CA GLY A 427 32.07 -22.35 0.20
C GLY A 427 30.93 -22.34 -0.82
N GLY A 428 30.68 -21.20 -1.47
CA GLY A 428 29.68 -21.07 -2.52
C GLY A 428 30.01 -21.92 -3.76
N GLN A 429 31.27 -21.98 -4.17
CA GLN A 429 31.70 -22.86 -5.27
C GLN A 429 31.50 -24.35 -4.94
N LYS A 430 31.82 -24.77 -3.71
CA LYS A 430 31.60 -26.16 -3.26
C LYS A 430 30.11 -26.53 -3.31
N VAL A 431 29.26 -25.64 -2.80
CA VAL A 431 27.79 -25.75 -2.85
C VAL A 431 27.28 -25.93 -4.28
N VAL A 432 27.76 -25.13 -5.22
CA VAL A 432 27.34 -25.20 -6.64
C VAL A 432 27.83 -26.47 -7.31
N ALA A 433 29.11 -26.82 -7.14
CA ALA A 433 29.69 -28.03 -7.73
C ALA A 433 28.94 -29.29 -7.27
N ASP A 434 28.58 -29.34 -5.98
CA ASP A 434 27.77 -30.42 -5.45
C ASP A 434 26.34 -30.44 -6.02
N ALA A 435 25.74 -29.27 -6.27
CA ALA A 435 24.44 -29.17 -6.93
C ALA A 435 24.49 -29.73 -8.36
N VAL A 436 25.56 -29.47 -9.11
CA VAL A 436 25.76 -30.04 -10.45
C VAL A 436 26.01 -31.54 -10.38
N ARG A 437 26.89 -31.99 -9.47
CA ARG A 437 27.20 -33.42 -9.29
C ARG A 437 25.98 -34.26 -8.92
N THR A 438 25.06 -33.71 -8.14
CA THR A 438 23.81 -34.38 -7.74
C THR A 438 22.71 -34.28 -8.79
N GLY A 439 22.91 -33.51 -9.86
CA GLY A 439 21.90 -33.25 -10.89
C GLY A 439 20.84 -32.23 -10.47
N ALA A 440 21.04 -31.51 -9.36
CA ALA A 440 20.16 -30.42 -8.91
C ALA A 440 20.34 -29.12 -9.73
N ALA A 441 21.51 -28.96 -10.37
CA ALA A 441 21.85 -27.85 -11.25
C ALA A 441 22.57 -28.35 -12.52
N ASN A 442 22.67 -27.51 -13.56
CA ASN A 442 23.42 -27.82 -14.78
C ASN A 442 24.86 -27.26 -14.73
N ALA A 443 25.74 -27.75 -15.61
CA ALA A 443 27.14 -27.32 -15.65
C ALA A 443 27.34 -25.83 -16.05
N GLU A 444 26.35 -25.21 -16.69
CA GLU A 444 26.38 -23.79 -17.05
C GLU A 444 26.35 -22.90 -15.80
N ILE A 445 25.58 -23.29 -14.77
CA ILE A 445 25.52 -22.58 -13.48
C ILE A 445 26.88 -22.63 -12.77
N GLU A 446 27.57 -23.78 -12.80
CA GLU A 446 28.93 -23.91 -12.23
C GLU A 446 29.91 -22.96 -12.91
N THR A 447 29.87 -22.91 -14.24
CA THR A 447 30.74 -22.03 -15.03
C THR A 447 30.47 -20.55 -14.71
N ALA A 448 29.19 -20.14 -14.67
CA ALA A 448 28.81 -18.77 -14.37
C ALA A 448 29.21 -18.34 -12.95
N THR A 449 28.96 -19.18 -11.95
CA THR A 449 29.32 -18.89 -10.56
C THR A 449 30.84 -18.93 -10.31
N ALA A 450 31.58 -19.77 -11.04
CA ALA A 450 33.04 -19.78 -10.98
C ALA A 450 33.67 -18.48 -11.52
N ILE A 451 33.09 -17.87 -12.54
CA ILE A 451 33.51 -16.56 -13.05
C ILE A 451 33.27 -15.46 -12.00
N GLU A 452 32.09 -15.47 -11.38
CA GLU A 452 31.73 -14.50 -10.33
C GLU A 452 32.58 -14.65 -9.06
N ALA A 453 32.87 -15.89 -8.64
CA ALA A 453 33.73 -16.17 -7.49
C ALA A 453 35.17 -15.66 -7.69
N LYS A 454 35.70 -15.69 -8.93
CA LYS A 454 37.07 -15.19 -9.22
C LYS A 454 37.22 -13.69 -8.99
N VAL A 455 36.14 -12.93 -9.11
CA VAL A 455 36.15 -11.48 -8.88
C VAL A 455 35.68 -11.09 -7.48
N ALA A 456 35.06 -12.01 -6.74
CA ALA A 456 34.65 -11.80 -5.36
C ALA A 456 35.87 -11.83 -4.42
N PRO A 457 35.92 -10.96 -3.40
CA PRO A 457 36.98 -11.01 -2.41
C PRO A 457 36.87 -12.30 -1.59
N SER A 458 38.03 -12.91 -1.28
CA SER A 458 38.10 -14.15 -0.48
C SER A 458 37.54 -14.01 0.92
N ASN A 459 37.57 -12.79 1.49
CA ASN A 459 36.84 -12.47 2.70
C ASN A 459 35.63 -11.60 2.32
N PRO A 460 34.40 -12.15 2.37
CA PRO A 460 33.22 -11.42 1.96
C PRO A 460 32.98 -10.19 2.85
N ASP A 461 33.00 -9.01 2.24
CA ASP A 461 32.68 -7.75 2.90
C ASP A 461 31.25 -7.31 2.55
N PRO A 462 30.35 -7.08 3.54
CA PRO A 462 28.97 -6.63 3.32
C PRO A 462 28.88 -5.27 2.61
N ASN A 463 29.93 -4.46 2.68
CA ASN A 463 30.01 -3.19 1.95
C ASN A 463 30.53 -3.37 0.52
N ASN A 464 31.10 -4.54 0.18
CA ASN A 464 31.61 -4.82 -1.16
C ASN A 464 30.50 -5.41 -2.05
N ARG A 465 30.18 -4.68 -3.12
CA ARG A 465 29.16 -5.05 -4.12
C ARG A 465 29.37 -6.44 -4.71
N ILE A 466 30.61 -6.85 -4.97
CA ILE A 466 30.89 -8.15 -5.59
C ILE A 466 30.59 -9.28 -4.61
N SER A 467 30.95 -9.13 -3.32
CA SER A 467 30.59 -10.11 -2.28
C SER A 467 29.09 -10.29 -2.16
N ARG A 468 28.33 -9.20 -2.17
CA ARG A 468 26.86 -9.22 -2.10
C ARG A 468 26.24 -9.88 -3.33
N ARG A 469 26.66 -9.47 -4.53
CA ARG A 469 26.18 -10.05 -5.80
C ARG A 469 26.43 -11.55 -5.84
N TYR A 470 27.64 -11.96 -5.48
CA TYR A 470 28.01 -13.37 -5.40
C TYR A 470 27.12 -14.12 -4.39
N SER A 471 26.99 -13.59 -3.17
CA SER A 471 26.18 -14.20 -2.12
C SER A 471 24.71 -14.37 -2.52
N GLU A 472 24.11 -13.36 -3.16
CA GLU A 472 22.73 -13.45 -3.64
C GLU A 472 22.59 -14.45 -4.80
N ALA A 473 23.57 -14.56 -5.69
CA ALA A 473 23.56 -15.59 -6.73
C ALA A 473 23.51 -17.00 -6.11
N ILE A 474 24.33 -17.25 -5.08
CA ILE A 474 24.35 -18.55 -4.38
C ILE A 474 23.06 -18.79 -3.59
N LYS A 475 22.52 -17.78 -2.88
CA LYS A 475 21.24 -17.89 -2.16
C LYS A 475 20.07 -18.15 -3.11
N ASN A 476 20.04 -17.51 -4.28
CA ASN A 476 19.03 -17.74 -5.30
C ASN A 476 19.07 -19.16 -5.85
N LEU A 477 20.27 -19.69 -6.11
CA LEU A 477 20.43 -21.10 -6.48
C LEU A 477 19.86 -22.00 -5.38
N ALA A 478 20.21 -21.76 -4.12
CA ALA A 478 19.71 -22.54 -2.99
C ALA A 478 18.18 -22.51 -2.89
N ARG A 479 17.54 -21.34 -3.03
CA ARG A 479 16.07 -21.20 -3.06
C ARG A 479 15.44 -22.04 -4.20
N GLN A 480 16.03 -22.01 -5.39
CA GLN A 480 15.55 -22.79 -6.53
C GLN A 480 15.66 -24.31 -6.28
N VAL A 481 16.79 -24.77 -5.74
CA VAL A 481 16.99 -26.19 -5.41
C VAL A 481 16.02 -26.63 -4.29
N LEU A 482 15.77 -25.78 -3.29
CA LEU A 482 14.77 -26.04 -2.25
C LEU A 482 13.35 -26.14 -2.82
N GLY A 483 12.96 -25.29 -3.78
CA GLY A 483 11.67 -25.39 -4.48
C GLY A 483 11.49 -26.71 -5.22
N ASN A 484 12.56 -27.19 -5.88
CA ASN A 484 12.57 -28.51 -6.51
C ASN A 484 12.48 -29.65 -5.48
N ALA A 485 13.22 -29.55 -4.37
CA ALA A 485 13.14 -30.54 -3.29
C ALA A 485 11.75 -30.57 -2.62
N LEU A 486 11.09 -29.43 -2.45
CA LEU A 486 9.71 -29.33 -1.96
C LEU A 486 8.73 -29.98 -2.95
N SER A 487 8.93 -29.78 -4.26
CA SER A 487 8.13 -30.40 -5.31
C SER A 487 8.28 -31.93 -5.30
N PHE A 488 9.52 -32.43 -5.12
CA PHE A 488 9.78 -33.85 -4.91
C PHE A 488 9.05 -34.39 -3.67
N ALA A 489 9.17 -33.67 -2.55
CA ALA A 489 8.54 -34.05 -1.29
C ALA A 489 7.00 -34.16 -1.42
N ARG A 490 6.39 -33.19 -2.11
CA ARG A 490 4.95 -33.18 -2.40
C ARG A 490 4.53 -34.37 -3.26
N LEU A 491 5.32 -34.70 -4.28
CA LEU A 491 5.07 -35.86 -5.15
C LEU A 491 5.21 -37.18 -4.38
N ALA A 492 6.23 -37.29 -3.51
CA ALA A 492 6.43 -38.44 -2.64
C ALA A 492 5.27 -38.63 -1.65
N TRP A 493 4.76 -37.53 -1.07
CA TRP A 493 3.61 -37.54 -0.19
C TRP A 493 2.35 -38.04 -0.91
N HIS A 494 2.02 -37.48 -2.08
CA HIS A 494 0.83 -37.86 -2.83
C HIS A 494 0.87 -39.32 -3.33
N HIS A 495 2.04 -39.84 -3.67
CA HIS A 495 2.20 -41.21 -4.14
C HIS A 495 2.53 -42.22 -3.03
N LYS A 496 2.36 -41.85 -1.75
CA LYS A 496 2.66 -42.72 -0.59
C LYS A 496 4.05 -43.37 -0.67
N GLY A 497 5.05 -42.60 -1.09
CA GLY A 497 6.43 -43.06 -1.24
C GLY A 497 6.74 -43.88 -2.51
N LYS A 498 5.77 -44.12 -3.41
CA LYS A 498 6.01 -44.79 -4.69
C LYS A 498 6.44 -43.78 -5.77
N VAL A 499 7.70 -43.35 -5.72
CA VAL A 499 8.25 -42.26 -6.55
C VAL A 499 9.05 -42.77 -7.76
N GLY A 500 8.66 -43.92 -8.32
CA GLY A 500 9.45 -44.64 -9.34
C GLY A 500 9.74 -43.87 -10.63
N THR A 501 9.13 -42.69 -10.84
CA THR A 501 9.28 -41.88 -12.05
C THR A 501 9.51 -40.38 -11.77
N ALA A 502 9.92 -39.97 -10.56
CA ALA A 502 10.31 -38.57 -10.40
C ALA A 502 11.49 -38.24 -11.32
N GLY A 503 11.43 -37.07 -11.97
CA GLY A 503 12.52 -36.59 -12.82
C GLY A 503 13.84 -36.55 -12.04
N ALA A 504 14.93 -36.96 -12.67
CA ALA A 504 16.26 -37.06 -12.05
C ALA A 504 16.69 -35.78 -11.32
N GLY A 505 16.30 -34.59 -11.83
CA GLY A 505 16.59 -33.31 -11.18
C GLY A 505 15.87 -33.08 -9.85
N LEU A 506 14.64 -33.60 -9.67
CA LEU A 506 13.91 -33.50 -8.40
C LEU A 506 14.55 -34.37 -7.31
N LEU A 507 14.97 -35.59 -7.67
CA LEU A 507 15.71 -36.47 -6.78
C LEU A 507 17.09 -35.88 -6.44
N GLY A 508 17.77 -35.31 -7.43
CA GLY A 508 19.04 -34.59 -7.25
C GLY A 508 18.92 -33.44 -6.26
N ALA A 509 17.88 -32.61 -6.39
CA ALA A 509 17.60 -31.52 -5.48
C ALA A 509 17.36 -31.97 -4.03
N ALA A 510 16.61 -33.07 -3.83
CA ALA A 510 16.39 -33.64 -2.51
C ALA A 510 17.69 -34.15 -1.87
N LYS A 511 18.53 -34.87 -2.62
CA LYS A 511 19.85 -35.34 -2.16
C LYS A 511 20.78 -34.18 -1.81
N TRP A 512 20.81 -33.16 -2.66
CA TRP A 512 21.62 -31.97 -2.44
C TRP A 512 21.22 -31.25 -1.15
N ALA A 513 19.93 -31.03 -0.94
CA ALA A 513 19.41 -30.33 0.24
C ALA A 513 19.79 -31.06 1.54
N LEU A 514 19.68 -32.40 1.56
CA LEU A 514 20.10 -33.20 2.71
C LEU A 514 21.61 -33.12 2.98
N ALA A 515 22.43 -33.11 1.93
CA ALA A 515 23.89 -33.00 2.07
C ALA A 515 24.34 -31.63 2.59
N HIS A 516 23.52 -30.57 2.42
CA HIS A 516 23.84 -29.19 2.78
C HIS A 516 22.97 -28.62 3.90
N GLU A 517 22.40 -29.48 4.77
CA GLU A 517 21.51 -29.07 5.87
C GLU A 517 22.09 -27.94 6.74
N ALA A 518 23.31 -28.12 7.26
CA ALA A 518 23.93 -27.13 8.15
C ALA A 518 24.12 -25.78 7.45
N TRP A 519 24.63 -25.81 6.21
CA TRP A 519 24.85 -24.61 5.41
C TRP A 519 23.54 -23.89 5.09
N LEU A 520 22.47 -24.63 4.76
CA LEU A 520 21.15 -24.05 4.49
C LEU A 520 20.57 -23.39 5.73
N LEU A 521 20.61 -24.06 6.89
CA LEU A 521 20.09 -23.51 8.14
C LEU A 521 20.85 -22.27 8.60
N GLU A 522 22.17 -22.24 8.40
CA GLU A 522 23.02 -21.08 8.68
C GLU A 522 22.73 -19.93 7.70
N THR A 523 22.70 -20.21 6.40
CA THR A 523 22.46 -19.21 5.34
C THR A 523 21.10 -18.53 5.48
N PHE A 524 20.08 -19.26 5.94
CA PHE A 524 18.73 -18.75 6.15
C PHE A 524 18.39 -18.49 7.63
N ALA A 525 19.39 -18.44 8.52
CA ALA A 525 19.17 -18.29 9.97
C ALA A 525 18.40 -17.01 10.34
N ASN A 526 18.56 -15.94 9.56
CA ASN A 526 17.93 -14.64 9.78
C ASN A 526 16.47 -14.56 9.29
N ASN A 527 15.98 -15.59 8.59
CA ASN A 527 14.59 -15.66 8.13
C ASN A 527 13.88 -16.81 8.86
N PRO A 528 13.19 -16.54 9.99
CA PRO A 528 12.62 -17.59 10.84
C PRO A 528 11.59 -18.46 10.11
N GLY A 529 10.81 -17.85 9.20
CA GLY A 529 9.82 -18.56 8.40
C GLY A 529 10.47 -19.53 7.42
N MET A 530 11.47 -19.06 6.66
CA MET A 530 12.20 -19.88 5.70
C MET A 530 13.02 -20.97 6.41
N ARG A 531 13.66 -20.65 7.53
CA ARG A 531 14.38 -21.63 8.35
C ARG A 531 13.46 -22.75 8.81
N LYS A 532 12.30 -22.42 9.40
CA LYS A 532 11.32 -23.42 9.85
C LYS A 532 10.82 -24.29 8.70
N LEU A 533 10.61 -23.70 7.52
CA LEU A 533 10.22 -24.43 6.31
C LEU A 533 11.33 -25.40 5.85
N ILE A 534 12.60 -24.98 5.87
CA ILE A 534 13.75 -25.83 5.56
C ILE A 534 13.86 -26.99 6.57
N GLU A 535 13.74 -26.71 7.87
CA GLU A 535 13.77 -27.74 8.92
C GLU A 535 12.69 -28.81 8.71
N GLN A 536 11.45 -28.38 8.40
CA GLN A 536 10.34 -29.29 8.10
C GLN A 536 10.58 -30.11 6.83
N LEU A 537 11.06 -29.47 5.76
CA LEU A 537 11.38 -30.14 4.51
C LEU A 537 12.47 -31.20 4.71
N LEU A 538 13.58 -30.84 5.37
CA LEU A 538 14.69 -31.75 5.62
C LEU A 538 14.27 -32.91 6.53
N ALA A 539 13.48 -32.65 7.57
CA ALA A 539 12.92 -33.70 8.42
C ALA A 539 12.07 -34.69 7.61
N PHE A 540 11.25 -34.19 6.68
CA PHE A 540 10.46 -35.04 5.80
C PHE A 540 11.35 -35.83 4.81
N LEU A 541 12.30 -35.19 4.14
CA LEU A 541 13.20 -35.85 3.18
C LEU A 541 14.01 -36.98 3.82
N LYS A 542 14.41 -36.85 5.09
CA LYS A 542 15.09 -37.92 5.85
C LYS A 542 14.23 -39.17 6.05
N THR A 543 12.90 -39.08 5.92
CA THR A 543 12.00 -40.24 6.01
C THR A 543 11.86 -41.00 4.69
N LEU A 544 12.36 -40.44 3.58
CA LEU A 544 12.21 -41.02 2.25
C LEU A 544 13.44 -41.88 1.88
N PRO A 545 13.25 -42.95 1.10
CA PRO A 545 14.35 -43.74 0.55
C PRO A 545 14.93 -43.03 -0.69
N LEU A 546 15.88 -42.12 -0.48
CA LEU A 546 16.48 -41.28 -1.54
C LEU A 546 17.73 -41.89 -2.19
#